data_AF-A0A6B3D1V3-F1
#
_entry.id   AF-A0A6B3D1V3-F1
#
_cell.length_a   1.000
_cell.length_b   1.000
_cell.length_c   1.000
_cell.angle_alpha   90.00
_cell.angle_beta   90.00
_cell.angle_gamma   90.00
#
_symmetry.space_group_name_H-M   'P 1'
#
loop_
_entity.id
_entity.type
_entity.pdbx_description
1 polymer ?
#
loop_
_entity_poly.entity_id
_entity_poly.type
_entity_poly.pdbx_seq_one_letter_code
_entity_poly.pdbx_strand_id
1 'polypeptide(L)' 'HSSLMEPALPGFRRAVEAVRLNAPKLSVMSDLTGAIASADELTSPDYWVRHLRQPVRFHSGALALGERGVTRFL' A
#
# COMPACT_ATOMS: atom_id res chain seq x y z
N HIS A 1 -2.71 9.49 -6.52
CA HIS A 1 -2.78 10.18 -5.21
C HIS A 1 -3.34 11.61 -5.29
N SER A 2 -4.42 11.83 -6.03
CA SER A 2 -5.09 13.13 -6.12
C SER A 2 -6.57 12.92 -6.43
N SER A 3 -7.39 13.96 -6.29
CA SER A 3 -8.82 13.91 -6.67
C SER A 3 -9.05 13.61 -8.15
N LEU A 4 -8.05 13.83 -9.01
CA LEU A 4 -8.13 13.48 -10.42
C LEU A 4 -8.19 11.95 -10.65
N MET A 5 -7.92 11.14 -9.63
CA MET A 5 -8.04 9.68 -9.73
C MET A 5 -9.45 9.15 -9.52
N GLU A 6 -10.40 9.95 -9.01
CA GLU A 6 -11.77 9.50 -8.73
C GLU A 6 -12.44 8.79 -9.92
N PRO A 7 -12.34 9.29 -11.18
CA PRO A 7 -12.96 8.62 -12.33
C PRO A 7 -12.36 7.23 -12.63
N ALA A 8 -11.11 6.98 -12.23
CA ALA A 8 -10.42 5.72 -12.50
C ALA A 8 -10.69 4.64 -11.44
N LEU A 9 -11.18 4.98 -10.25
CA LEU A 9 -11.31 4.03 -9.13
C LEU A 9 -12.20 2.82 -9.46
N PRO A 10 -13.37 2.95 -10.12
CA PRO A 10 -14.18 1.78 -10.45
C PRO A 10 -13.51 0.83 -11.44
N GLY A 11 -12.79 1.38 -12.44
CA GLY A 11 -12.03 0.57 -13.40
C GLY A 11 -10.86 -0.14 -12.73
N PHE A 12 -10.14 0.56 -11.87
CA PHE A 12 -9.02 0.01 -11.12
C PHE A 12 -9.47 -1.09 -10.16
N ARG A 13 -10.59 -0.90 -9.43
CA ARG A 13 -11.17 -1.94 -8.57
C ARG A 13 -11.39 -3.24 -9.32
N ARG A 14 -12.07 -3.19 -10.48
CA ARG A 14 -12.32 -4.37 -11.31
C ARG A 14 -11.02 -5.07 -11.73
N ALA A 15 -10.00 -4.30 -12.07
CA ALA A 15 -8.70 -4.85 -12.43
C ALA A 15 -8.04 -5.56 -11.24
N VAL A 16 -8.12 -5.00 -10.03
CA VAL A 16 -7.55 -5.63 -8.82
C VAL A 16 -8.35 -6.88 -8.41
N GLU A 17 -9.67 -6.85 -8.49
CA GLU A 17 -10.54 -8.01 -8.18
C GLU A 17 -10.32 -9.18 -9.14
N ALA A 18 -9.84 -8.93 -10.37
CA ALA A 18 -9.46 -9.96 -11.33
C ALA A 18 -8.09 -10.60 -11.04
N VAL A 19 -7.32 -10.06 -10.08
CA VAL A 19 -6.00 -10.57 -9.70
C VAL A 19 -6.13 -11.41 -8.43
N ARG A 20 -5.50 -12.59 -8.42
CA ARG A 20 -5.36 -13.39 -7.20
C ARG A 20 -4.32 -12.74 -6.27
N LEU A 21 -4.79 -12.04 -5.25
CA LEU A 21 -3.94 -11.49 -4.20
C LEU A 21 -3.58 -12.60 -3.20
N ASN A 22 -2.29 -12.77 -2.91
CA ASN A 22 -1.80 -13.78 -1.98
C ASN A 22 -1.14 -13.08 -0.77
N ALA A 23 -1.25 -13.70 0.40
CA ALA A 23 -0.60 -13.20 1.61
C ALA A 23 0.91 -13.01 1.37
N PRO A 24 1.50 -11.87 1.80
CA PRO A 24 2.91 -11.60 1.60
C PRO A 24 3.76 -12.57 2.43
N LYS A 25 4.90 -13.00 1.89
CA LYS A 25 5.90 -13.81 2.62
C LYS A 25 6.89 -12.97 3.43
N LEU A 26 7.03 -11.70 3.06
CA LEU A 26 7.92 -10.73 3.68
C LEU A 26 7.08 -9.55 4.16
N SER A 27 7.52 -8.90 5.24
CA SER A 27 6.88 -7.68 5.73
C SER A 27 6.91 -6.59 4.66
N VAL A 28 5.77 -5.91 4.48
CA VAL A 28 5.64 -4.78 3.56
C VAL A 28 5.32 -3.53 4.38
N MET A 29 6.13 -2.49 4.22
CA MET A 29 5.83 -1.17 4.77
C MET A 29 4.76 -0.51 3.88
N SER A 30 3.59 -0.19 4.45
CA SER A 30 2.52 0.47 3.71
C SER A 30 2.81 1.94 3.49
N ASP A 31 2.75 2.37 2.24
CA ASP A 31 2.81 3.78 1.87
C ASP A 31 1.54 4.56 2.22
N LEU A 32 0.45 3.89 2.61
CA LEU A 32 -0.76 4.55 3.10
C LEU A 32 -0.69 4.91 4.58
N THR A 33 -0.11 4.01 5.38
CA THR A 33 -0.13 4.10 6.84
C THR A 33 1.23 4.49 7.43
N GLY A 34 2.33 4.23 6.74
CA GLY A 34 3.68 4.34 7.30
C GLY A 34 3.98 3.26 8.35
N ALA A 35 3.25 2.14 8.32
CA ALA A 35 3.41 1.00 9.22
C ALA A 35 3.47 -0.32 8.42
N ILE A 36 3.89 -1.41 9.08
CA ILE A 36 3.87 -2.74 8.47
C ILE A 36 2.41 -3.11 8.16
N ALA A 37 2.11 -3.39 6.90
CA ALA A 37 0.78 -3.81 6.46
C ALA A 37 0.46 -5.23 6.93
N SER A 38 -0.80 -5.46 7.30
CA SER A 38 -1.30 -6.81 7.54
C SER A 38 -1.49 -7.58 6.23
N ALA A 39 -1.55 -8.92 6.32
CA ALA A 39 -1.87 -9.76 5.17
C ALA A 39 -3.25 -9.42 4.60
N ASP A 40 -4.25 -9.24 5.47
CA ASP A 40 -5.63 -8.92 5.09
C ASP A 40 -5.73 -7.60 4.32
N GLU A 41 -4.98 -6.56 4.74
CA GLU A 41 -4.89 -5.31 3.98
C GLU A 41 -4.32 -5.55 2.57
N LEU A 42 -3.18 -6.24 2.45
CA LEU A 42 -2.55 -6.45 1.14
C LEU A 42 -3.33 -7.40 0.23
N THR A 43 -4.16 -8.28 0.81
CA THR A 43 -5.07 -9.16 0.07
C THR A 43 -6.45 -8.57 -0.17
N SER A 44 -6.68 -7.29 0.19
CA SER A 44 -7.93 -6.60 -0.05
C SER A 44 -7.85 -5.66 -1.26
N PRO A 45 -8.77 -5.77 -2.24
CA PRO A 45 -8.90 -4.79 -3.32
C PRO A 45 -9.11 -3.36 -2.80
N ASP A 46 -9.77 -3.19 -1.65
CA ASP A 46 -10.04 -1.87 -1.06
C ASP A 46 -8.76 -1.15 -0.66
N TYR A 47 -7.76 -1.87 -0.18
CA TYR A 47 -6.45 -1.29 0.14
C TYR A 47 -5.81 -0.67 -1.09
N TRP A 48 -5.82 -1.38 -2.23
CA TRP A 48 -5.20 -0.91 -3.46
C TRP A 48 -5.96 0.25 -4.09
N VAL A 49 -7.29 0.24 -4.06
CA VAL A 49 -8.12 1.39 -4.51
C VAL A 49 -7.83 2.63 -3.65
N ARG A 50 -7.74 2.45 -2.33
CA ARG A 50 -7.35 3.54 -1.42
C ARG A 50 -5.93 4.01 -1.72
N HIS A 51 -5.00 3.10 -1.98
CA HIS A 51 -3.61 3.41 -2.29
C HIS A 51 -3.52 4.31 -3.53
N LEU A 52 -4.23 3.99 -4.60
CA LEU A 52 -4.27 4.80 -5.81
C LEU A 52 -4.69 6.27 -5.54
N ARG A 53 -5.56 6.48 -4.54
CA ARG A 53 -6.19 7.78 -4.27
C ARG A 53 -5.52 8.61 -3.19
N GLN A 54 -5.13 8.00 -2.08
CA GLN A 54 -4.63 8.69 -0.88
C GLN A 54 -3.14 9.02 -0.98
N PRO A 55 -2.60 9.99 -0.22
CA PRO A 55 -1.19 10.36 -0.27
C PRO A 55 -0.24 9.21 0.08
N VAL A 56 0.97 9.25 -0.48
CA VAL A 56 2.08 8.35 -0.14
C VAL A 56 2.84 8.92 1.06
N ARG A 57 2.98 8.11 2.13
CA ARG A 57 3.68 8.44 3.39
C ARG A 57 5.10 7.86 3.42
N PHE A 58 5.84 8.01 2.33
CA PHE A 58 7.17 7.41 2.16
C PHE A 58 8.13 7.79 3.31
N HIS A 59 8.18 9.07 3.68
CA HIS A 59 9.06 9.54 4.76
C HIS A 59 8.73 8.89 6.11
N SER A 60 7.43 8.76 6.44
CA SER A 60 7.00 8.08 7.68
C SER A 60 7.41 6.61 7.68
N GLY A 61 7.25 5.92 6.54
CA GLY A 61 7.69 4.53 6.39
C GLY A 61 9.21 4.38 6.53
N ALA A 62 9.99 5.27 5.91
CA ALA A 62 11.45 5.26 6.00
C ALA A 62 11.95 5.51 7.43
N LEU A 63 11.35 6.47 8.15
CA LEU A 63 11.64 6.70 9.57
C LEU A 63 11.31 5.48 10.42
N ALA A 64 10.12 4.89 10.23
CA ALA A 64 9.70 3.70 10.98
C ALA A 64 10.61 2.48 10.73
N LEU A 65 11.20 2.37 9.53
CA LEU A 65 12.23 1.35 9.24
C LEU A 65 13.52 1.64 10.00
N GLY A 66 13.97 2.89 10.02
CA GLY A 66 15.15 3.33 10.78
C GLY A 66 15.02 3.07 12.29
N GLU A 67 13.86 3.40 12.86
CA GLU A 67 13.53 3.11 14.28
C GLU A 67 13.55 1.60 14.60
N ARG A 68 13.32 0.75 13.59
CA ARG A 68 13.40 -0.71 13.69
C ARG A 68 14.80 -1.27 13.43
N GLY A 69 15.81 -0.41 13.28
CA GLY A 69 17.20 -0.78 13.07
C GLY A 69 17.54 -1.16 11.62
N VAL A 70 16.67 -0.85 10.65
CA VAL A 70 17.02 -1.02 9.23
C VAL A 70 18.02 0.06 8.84
N THR A 71 19.21 -0.35 8.44
CA THR A 71 20.33 0.55 8.10
C THR A 71 20.77 0.46 6.63
N ARG A 72 20.22 -0.49 5.88
CA ARG A 72 20.54 -0.71 4.46
C ARG A 72 19.27 -0.63 3.63
N PHE A 73 19.30 0.23 2.62
CA PHE A 73 18.29 0.38 1.57
C PHE A 73 18.98 0.10 0.23
N LEU A 74 18.28 -0.57 -0.70
CA LEU A 74 18.80 -0.98 -2.01
C LEU A 74 17.91 -0.42 -3.12
#